data_AF-X1TMK2-F1
#
_entry.id   AF-X1TMK2-F1
#
_cell.length_a   1.000
_cell.length_b   1.000
_cell.length_c   1.000
_cell.angle_alpha   90.00
_cell.angle_beta   90.00
_cell.angle_gamma   90.00
#
_symmetry.space_group_name_H-M   'P 1'
#
loop_
_entity.id
_entity.type
_entity.pdbx_description
1 polymer ?
#
loop_
_entity_poly.entity_id
_entity_poly.type
_entity_poly.pdbx_seq_one_letter_code
_entity_poly.pdbx_strand_id
1 'polypeptide(L)'
;DELEIRVKERTAELAKSNEDLCQEISKRKLAEDELRALSRRLVETQENERRAISRELHDQVGQSLTALSINLNIIQTQIPDKAPDLLQSRMDESLSLVEQTAERTRDVMANLRPPVLDDYGLVSALHWYGEQFATRTDIAVAVEGKEPVPRLDAQVENALFRIAQEALTNAAKHAKATQVTVTIEVDNGTLRMVVADDGVGFDPARRRNRC
;
A
#
# COMPACT_ATOMS: atom_id res chain seq x y z
N ASP A 1 16.89 -65.00 -28.22
CA ASP A 1 17.31 -63.60 -28.00
C ASP A 1 16.45 -62.56 -28.73
N GLU A 2 15.12 -62.66 -28.70
CA GLU A 2 14.21 -61.62 -29.25
C GLU A 2 13.75 -60.63 -28.15
N LEU A 3 13.60 -61.15 -26.92
CA LEU A 3 13.29 -60.37 -25.73
C LEU A 3 14.39 -59.34 -25.40
N GLU A 4 15.66 -59.72 -25.53
CA GLU A 4 16.78 -58.81 -25.26
C GLU A 4 16.84 -57.65 -26.28
N ILE A 5 16.56 -57.93 -27.56
CA ILE A 5 16.48 -56.91 -28.61
C ILE A 5 15.35 -55.92 -28.30
N ARG A 6 14.16 -56.42 -27.96
CA ARG A 6 12.99 -55.58 -27.64
C ARG A 6 13.19 -54.74 -26.38
N VAL A 7 13.84 -55.30 -25.35
CA VAL A 7 14.21 -54.53 -24.15
C VAL A 7 15.20 -53.43 -24.52
N LYS A 8 16.23 -53.73 -25.31
CA LYS A 8 17.23 -52.76 -25.74
C LYS A 8 16.61 -51.60 -26.54
N GLU A 9 15.71 -51.91 -27.48
CA GLU A 9 14.96 -50.92 -28.25
C GLU A 9 14.11 -50.02 -27.34
N ARG A 10 13.32 -50.60 -26.42
CA ARG A 10 12.48 -49.82 -25.49
C ARG A 10 13.30 -48.99 -24.51
N THR A 11 14.44 -49.48 -24.04
CA THR A 11 15.34 -48.69 -23.19
C THR A 11 15.96 -47.51 -23.95
N ALA A 12 16.27 -47.67 -25.23
CA ALA A 12 16.77 -46.59 -26.07
C ALA A 12 15.68 -45.55 -26.37
N GLU A 13 14.45 -45.97 -26.66
CA GLU A 13 13.29 -45.08 -26.81
C GLU A 13 13.02 -44.29 -25.53
N LEU A 14 13.02 -44.95 -24.38
CA LEU A 14 12.77 -44.32 -23.09
C LEU A 14 13.90 -43.34 -22.72
N ALA A 15 15.16 -43.70 -23.00
CA ALA A 15 16.30 -42.80 -22.79
C ALA A 15 16.17 -41.53 -23.62
N LYS A 16 15.80 -41.66 -24.91
CA LYS A 16 15.56 -40.52 -25.80
C LYS A 16 14.39 -39.65 -25.31
N SER A 17 13.26 -40.27 -24.95
CA SER A 17 12.11 -39.54 -24.44
C SER A 17 12.42 -38.81 -23.13
N ASN A 18 13.23 -39.40 -22.25
CA ASN A 18 13.67 -38.75 -21.02
C ASN A 18 14.61 -37.56 -21.31
N GLU A 19 15.50 -37.68 -22.28
CA GLU A 19 16.37 -36.59 -22.71
C GLU A 19 15.55 -35.41 -23.26
N ASP A 20 14.58 -35.68 -24.14
CA ASP A 20 13.68 -34.67 -24.69
C ASP A 20 12.84 -33.99 -23.58
N LEU A 21 12.33 -34.75 -22.61
CA LEU A 21 11.61 -34.22 -21.45
C LEU A 21 12.50 -33.33 -20.57
N CYS A 22 13.75 -33.74 -20.32
CA CYS A 22 14.71 -32.94 -19.56
C CYS A 22 15.02 -31.61 -20.27
N GLN A 23 15.16 -31.62 -21.59
CA GLN A 23 15.35 -30.40 -22.38
C GLN A 23 14.14 -29.47 -22.30
N GLU A 24 12.92 -30.01 -22.44
CA GLU A 24 11.68 -29.25 -22.33
C GLU A 24 11.49 -28.65 -20.93
N ILE A 25 11.74 -29.42 -19.88
CA ILE A 25 11.72 -28.94 -18.49
C ILE A 25 12.73 -27.80 -18.30
N SER A 26 13.95 -27.94 -18.84
CA SER A 26 14.97 -26.90 -18.74
C SER A 26 14.54 -25.61 -19.46
N LYS A 27 13.98 -25.71 -20.66
CA LYS A 27 13.45 -24.56 -21.41
C LYS A 27 12.31 -23.87 -20.66
N ARG A 28 11.38 -24.64 -20.11
CA ARG A 28 10.26 -24.10 -19.31
C ARG A 28 10.74 -23.39 -18.06
N LYS A 29 11.72 -23.97 -17.35
CA LYS A 29 12.32 -23.32 -16.17
C LYS A 29 12.97 -21.98 -16.52
N LEU A 30 13.74 -21.94 -17.61
CA LEU A 30 14.36 -20.69 -18.08
C LEU A 30 13.31 -19.62 -18.41
N ALA A 31 12.25 -19.99 -19.15
CA ALA A 31 11.17 -19.07 -19.48
C ALA A 31 10.39 -18.60 -18.22
N GLU A 32 10.18 -19.49 -17.26
CA GLU A 32 9.54 -19.16 -15.98
C GLU A 32 10.38 -18.18 -15.17
N ASP A 33 11.70 -18.38 -15.11
CA ASP A 33 12.62 -17.49 -14.42
C ASP A 33 12.72 -16.11 -15.11
N GLU A 34 12.75 -16.06 -16.44
CA GLU A 34 12.66 -14.80 -17.20
C GLU A 34 11.36 -14.06 -16.93
N LEU A 35 10.22 -14.76 -16.95
CA LEU A 35 8.92 -14.17 -16.67
C LEU A 35 8.85 -13.61 -15.24
N ARG A 36 9.39 -14.36 -14.26
CA ARG A 36 9.49 -13.89 -12.86
C ARG A 36 10.38 -12.66 -12.75
N ALA A 37 11.51 -12.61 -13.45
CA ALA A 37 12.41 -11.45 -13.44
C ALA A 37 11.74 -10.21 -14.05
N LEU A 38 11.06 -10.37 -15.19
CA LEU A 38 10.31 -9.28 -15.83
C LEU A 38 9.17 -8.79 -14.94
N SER A 39 8.43 -9.70 -14.31
CA SER A 39 7.35 -9.35 -13.37
C SER A 39 7.87 -8.54 -12.18
N ARG A 40 9.00 -8.94 -11.57
CA ARG A 40 9.63 -8.17 -10.48
C ARG A 40 10.02 -6.77 -10.95
N ARG A 41 10.68 -6.66 -12.11
CA ARG A 41 11.11 -5.37 -12.65
C ARG A 41 9.93 -4.45 -12.98
N LEU A 42 8.81 -5.01 -13.46
CA LEU A 42 7.59 -4.24 -13.70
C LEU A 42 7.02 -3.68 -12.40
N VAL A 43 6.93 -4.49 -11.35
CA VAL A 43 6.47 -4.06 -10.02
C VAL A 43 7.38 -2.96 -9.46
N GLU A 44 8.70 -3.14 -9.53
CA GLU A 44 9.67 -2.12 -9.11
C GLU A 44 9.51 -0.81 -9.86
N THR A 45 9.32 -0.88 -11.17
CA THR A 45 9.11 0.30 -12.02
C THR A 45 7.83 1.03 -11.62
N GLN A 46 6.74 0.30 -11.41
CA GLN A 46 5.46 0.86 -10.99
C GLN A 46 5.55 1.52 -9.60
N GLU A 47 6.29 0.94 -8.67
CA GLU A 47 6.48 1.51 -7.34
C GLU A 47 7.38 2.76 -7.35
N ASN A 48 8.38 2.80 -8.23
CA ASN A 48 9.18 4.00 -8.45
C ASN A 48 8.35 5.13 -9.08
N GLU A 49 7.47 4.81 -10.02
CA GLU A 49 6.57 5.79 -10.62
C GLU A 49 5.54 6.32 -9.62
N ARG A 50 4.94 5.45 -8.79
CA ARG A 50 4.07 5.85 -7.68
C ARG A 50 4.78 6.79 -6.71
N ARG A 51 6.03 6.49 -6.38
CA ARG A 51 6.88 7.34 -5.53
C ARG A 51 7.12 8.71 -6.16
N ALA A 52 7.45 8.74 -7.46
CA ALA A 52 7.70 9.98 -8.19
C ALA A 52 6.45 10.87 -8.22
N ILE A 53 5.29 10.30 -8.60
CA ILE A 53 4.02 11.03 -8.65
C ILE A 53 3.63 11.55 -7.27
N SER A 54 3.75 10.74 -6.22
CA SER A 54 3.39 11.20 -4.88
C SER A 54 4.28 12.33 -4.37
N ARG A 55 5.57 12.34 -4.73
CA ARG A 55 6.48 13.44 -4.39
C ARG A 55 6.15 14.70 -5.17
N GLU A 56 5.91 14.58 -6.47
CA GLU A 56 5.54 15.73 -7.31
C GLU A 56 4.23 16.39 -6.81
N LEU A 57 3.24 15.58 -6.43
CA LEU A 57 2.01 16.09 -5.80
C LEU A 57 2.28 16.79 -4.46
N HIS A 58 3.16 16.23 -3.62
CA HIS A 58 3.51 16.85 -2.34
C HIS A 58 4.20 18.21 -2.53
N ASP A 59 5.18 18.25 -3.41
CA ASP A 59 6.02 19.43 -3.64
C ASP A 59 5.27 20.54 -4.39
N GLN A 60 4.54 20.21 -5.46
CA GLN A 60 3.87 21.24 -6.25
C GLN A 60 2.49 21.58 -5.71
N VAL A 61 1.63 20.58 -5.49
CA VAL A 61 0.22 20.80 -5.13
C VAL A 61 0.10 21.05 -3.63
N GLY A 62 0.75 20.22 -2.80
CA GLY A 62 0.70 20.35 -1.34
C GLY A 62 1.23 21.69 -0.84
N GLN A 63 2.39 22.13 -1.34
CA GLN A 63 2.97 23.43 -0.96
C GLN A 63 2.10 24.60 -1.45
N SER A 64 1.58 24.53 -2.69
CA SER A 64 0.71 25.58 -3.24
C SER A 64 -0.58 25.75 -2.44
N LEU A 65 -1.23 24.65 -2.06
CA LEU A 65 -2.45 24.69 -1.23
C LEU A 65 -2.14 25.23 0.17
N THR A 66 -1.00 24.86 0.75
CA THR A 66 -0.56 25.39 2.06
C THR A 66 -0.34 26.92 1.99
N ALA A 67 0.36 27.40 0.97
CA ALA A 67 0.57 28.83 0.76
C ALA A 67 -0.76 29.58 0.54
N LEU A 68 -1.67 28.99 -0.23
CA LEU A 68 -3.01 29.55 -0.46
C LEU A 68 -3.83 29.62 0.84
N SER A 69 -3.84 28.56 1.65
CA SER A 69 -4.49 28.56 2.97
C SER A 69 -3.94 29.66 3.88
N ILE A 70 -2.60 29.83 3.93
CA ILE A 70 -1.97 30.89 4.72
C ILE A 70 -2.43 32.27 4.24
N ASN A 71 -2.39 32.51 2.94
CA ASN A 71 -2.81 33.79 2.36
C ASN A 71 -4.30 34.09 2.64
N LEU A 72 -5.19 33.10 2.48
CA LEU A 72 -6.62 33.28 2.77
C LEU A 72 -6.88 33.54 4.26
N ASN A 73 -6.20 32.85 5.16
CA ASN A 73 -6.28 33.12 6.60
C ASN A 73 -5.83 34.55 6.94
N ILE A 74 -4.71 35.00 6.36
CA ILE A 74 -4.23 36.38 6.53
C ILE A 74 -5.29 37.37 6.04
N ILE A 75 -5.88 37.15 4.86
CA ILE A 75 -6.93 38.03 4.33
C ILE A 75 -8.16 38.02 5.24
N GLN A 76 -8.59 36.85 5.73
CA GLN A 76 -9.73 36.71 6.64
C GLN A 76 -9.54 37.56 7.91
N THR A 77 -8.33 37.56 8.50
CA THR A 77 -8.02 38.39 9.68
C THR A 77 -8.05 39.90 9.41
N GLN A 78 -8.03 40.33 8.15
CA GLN A 78 -8.07 41.74 7.74
C GLN A 78 -9.48 42.20 7.34
N ILE A 79 -10.46 41.29 7.29
CA ILE A 79 -11.86 41.64 6.99
C ILE A 79 -12.46 42.37 8.19
N PRO A 80 -12.96 43.62 8.04
CA PRO A 80 -13.60 44.33 9.14
C PRO A 80 -14.90 43.66 9.60
N ASP A 81 -15.24 43.76 10.89
CA ASP A 81 -16.50 43.22 11.45
C ASP A 81 -17.77 43.77 10.79
N LYS A 82 -17.69 44.96 10.15
CA LYS A 82 -18.78 45.60 9.42
C LYS A 82 -18.80 45.27 7.92
N ALA A 83 -17.95 44.34 7.47
CA ALA A 83 -17.96 43.90 6.08
C ALA A 83 -19.32 43.25 5.73
N PRO A 84 -19.74 43.29 4.47
CA PRO A 84 -20.96 42.60 4.05
C PRO A 84 -20.88 41.10 4.37
N ASP A 85 -21.95 40.52 4.92
CA ASP A 85 -22.03 39.08 5.26
C ASP A 85 -21.64 38.18 4.08
N LEU A 86 -21.96 38.61 2.85
CA LEU A 86 -21.58 37.91 1.63
C LEU A 86 -20.05 37.76 1.51
N LEU A 87 -19.26 38.75 1.93
CA LEU A 87 -17.80 38.68 1.87
C LEU A 87 -17.24 37.66 2.87
N GLN A 88 -17.76 37.65 4.11
CA GLN A 88 -17.38 36.66 5.12
C GLN A 88 -17.74 35.25 4.65
N SER A 89 -18.98 35.04 4.19
CA SER A 89 -19.45 33.76 3.65
C SER A 89 -18.58 33.25 2.49
N ARG A 90 -18.16 34.13 1.57
CA ARG A 90 -17.27 33.76 0.45
C ARG A 90 -15.86 33.39 0.90
N MET A 91 -15.36 34.04 1.95
CA MET A 91 -14.06 33.71 2.53
C MET A 91 -14.10 32.34 3.20
N ASP A 92 -15.14 32.08 3.99
CA ASP A 92 -15.33 30.79 4.67
C ASP A 92 -15.54 29.64 3.67
N GLU A 93 -16.34 29.86 2.63
CA GLU A 93 -16.49 28.91 1.50
C GLU A 93 -15.14 28.60 0.84
N SER A 94 -14.33 29.63 0.61
CA SER A 94 -13.03 29.49 -0.07
C SER A 94 -12.02 28.74 0.79
N LEU A 95 -11.96 29.04 2.10
CA LEU A 95 -11.12 28.32 3.06
C LEU A 95 -11.54 26.85 3.14
N SER A 96 -12.84 26.58 3.23
CA SER A 96 -13.37 25.21 3.25
C SER A 96 -13.04 24.44 1.96
N LEU A 97 -13.12 25.08 0.79
CA LEU A 97 -12.74 24.46 -0.47
C LEU A 97 -11.25 24.12 -0.55
N VAL A 98 -10.38 25.00 -0.05
CA VAL A 98 -8.93 24.73 -0.02
C VAL A 98 -8.63 23.57 0.93
N GLU A 99 -9.26 23.53 2.10
CA GLU A 99 -9.10 22.44 3.08
C GLU A 99 -9.54 21.10 2.49
N GLN A 100 -10.74 21.02 1.91
CA GLN A 100 -11.25 19.83 1.24
C GLN A 100 -10.34 19.38 0.07
N THR A 101 -9.78 20.34 -0.68
CA THR A 101 -8.88 20.02 -1.81
C THR A 101 -7.53 19.48 -1.31
N ALA A 102 -7.01 20.05 -0.22
CA ALA A 102 -5.79 19.57 0.43
C ALA A 102 -5.98 18.16 0.99
N GLU A 103 -7.10 17.88 1.65
CA GLU A 103 -7.45 16.53 2.11
C GLU A 103 -7.52 15.53 0.96
N ARG A 104 -8.25 15.85 -0.12
CA ARG A 104 -8.33 14.97 -1.30
C ARG A 104 -6.95 14.71 -1.93
N THR A 105 -6.07 15.71 -1.95
CA THR A 105 -4.72 15.55 -2.48
C THR A 105 -3.88 14.65 -1.56
N ARG A 106 -3.98 14.81 -0.23
CA ARG A 106 -3.35 13.91 0.75
C ARG A 106 -3.86 12.48 0.60
N ASP A 107 -5.14 12.28 0.34
CA ASP A 107 -5.72 10.96 0.06
C ASP A 107 -5.13 10.32 -1.19
N VAL A 108 -5.00 11.08 -2.29
CA VAL A 108 -4.37 10.58 -3.52
C VAL A 108 -2.91 10.20 -3.27
N MET A 109 -2.15 11.03 -2.56
CA MET A 109 -0.77 10.73 -2.18
C MET A 109 -0.67 9.48 -1.28
N ALA A 110 -1.56 9.35 -0.28
CA ALA A 110 -1.63 8.19 0.60
C ALA A 110 -1.89 6.88 -0.17
N ASN A 111 -2.78 6.93 -1.16
CA ASN A 111 -3.11 5.79 -2.01
C ASN A 111 -1.97 5.44 -2.99
N LEU A 112 -1.20 6.43 -3.43
CA LEU A 112 -0.03 6.23 -4.28
C LEU A 112 1.14 5.67 -3.50
N ARG A 113 1.74 6.46 -2.60
CA ARG A 113 2.80 6.06 -1.66
C ARG A 113 3.08 7.26 -0.76
N PRO A 114 2.76 7.22 0.54
CA PRO A 114 2.97 8.37 1.40
C PRO A 114 4.46 8.76 1.45
N PRO A 115 4.81 10.05 1.24
CA PRO A 115 6.19 10.52 1.41
C PRO A 115 6.75 10.24 2.81
N VAL A 116 5.88 10.25 3.83
CA VAL A 116 6.23 9.93 5.23
C VAL A 116 6.86 8.54 5.37
N LEU A 117 6.44 7.58 4.53
CA LEU A 117 7.06 6.25 4.51
C LEU A 117 8.51 6.33 4.11
N ASP A 118 8.86 7.18 3.15
CA ASP A 118 10.23 7.33 2.68
C ASP A 118 11.12 8.05 3.69
N ASP A 119 10.59 9.11 4.29
CA ASP A 119 11.39 10.02 5.12
C ASP A 119 11.51 9.53 6.58
N TYR A 120 10.45 8.92 7.11
CA TYR A 120 10.31 8.63 8.54
C TYR A 120 10.04 7.15 8.87
N GLY A 121 9.91 6.29 7.86
CA GLY A 121 9.78 4.83 8.06
C GLY A 121 8.34 4.33 8.21
N LEU A 122 8.22 3.03 8.44
CA LEU A 122 6.96 2.28 8.41
C LEU A 122 6.00 2.69 9.52
N VAL A 123 6.46 2.75 10.77
CA VAL A 123 5.60 3.03 11.94
C VAL A 123 5.06 4.46 11.84
N SER A 124 5.92 5.41 11.47
CA SER A 124 5.53 6.81 11.23
C SER A 124 4.47 6.93 10.13
N ALA A 125 4.65 6.21 9.02
CA ALA A 125 3.68 6.21 7.93
C ALA A 125 2.34 5.59 8.33
N LEU A 126 2.34 4.56 9.17
CA LEU A 126 1.13 3.93 9.68
C LEU A 126 0.37 4.83 10.65
N HIS A 127 1.07 5.55 11.54
CA HIS A 127 0.44 6.57 12.39
C HIS A 127 -0.26 7.63 11.55
N TRP A 128 0.49 8.21 10.61
CA TRP A 128 -0.04 9.23 9.71
C TRP A 128 -1.25 8.72 8.92
N TYR A 129 -1.16 7.52 8.33
CA TYR A 129 -2.27 6.93 7.58
C TYR A 129 -3.48 6.63 8.47
N GLY A 130 -3.24 6.17 9.71
CA GLY A 130 -4.27 5.90 10.71
C GLY A 130 -5.08 7.14 11.08
N GLU A 131 -4.41 8.29 11.24
CA GLU A 131 -5.08 9.58 11.47
C GLU A 131 -6.00 9.97 10.32
N GLN A 132 -5.49 9.89 9.07
CA GLN A 132 -6.31 10.20 7.89
C GLN A 132 -7.49 9.23 7.73
N PHE A 133 -7.25 7.95 8.02
CA PHE A 133 -8.27 6.91 7.97
C PHE A 133 -9.38 7.14 9.01
N ALA A 134 -9.01 7.51 10.23
CA ALA A 134 -9.95 7.82 11.30
C ALA A 134 -10.84 9.01 10.94
N THR A 135 -10.27 10.10 10.44
CA THR A 135 -11.02 11.28 9.99
C THR A 135 -12.07 10.94 8.92
N ARG A 136 -11.80 9.95 8.05
CA ARG A 136 -12.70 9.58 6.94
C ARG A 136 -13.77 8.56 7.33
N THR A 137 -13.49 7.70 8.30
CA THR A 137 -14.32 6.51 8.56
C THR A 137 -14.93 6.47 9.95
N ASP A 138 -14.56 7.41 10.83
CA ASP A 138 -14.87 7.42 12.27
C ASP A 138 -14.36 6.17 13.02
N ILE A 139 -13.45 5.40 12.43
CA ILE A 139 -12.82 4.22 13.04
C ILE A 139 -11.47 4.65 13.62
N ALA A 140 -11.30 4.55 14.93
CA ALA A 140 -10.05 4.88 15.59
C ALA A 140 -8.94 3.90 15.18
N VAL A 141 -7.76 4.40 14.84
CA VAL A 141 -6.59 3.57 14.51
C VAL A 141 -5.50 3.81 15.54
N ALA A 142 -5.16 2.77 16.32
CA ALA A 142 -4.02 2.78 17.23
C ALA A 142 -2.84 2.08 16.56
N VAL A 143 -1.66 2.71 16.56
CA VAL A 143 -0.43 2.08 16.09
C VAL A 143 0.51 1.92 17.27
N GLU A 144 0.95 0.69 17.50
CA GLU A 144 1.79 0.29 18.62
C GLU A 144 3.08 -0.33 18.11
N GLY A 145 4.22 0.10 18.65
CA GLY A 145 5.53 -0.40 18.24
C GLY A 145 6.55 0.71 18.10
N LYS A 146 7.74 0.34 17.62
CA LYS A 146 8.82 1.28 17.34
C LYS A 146 9.38 0.98 15.95
N GLU A 147 9.94 2.02 15.33
CA GLU A 147 10.59 1.85 14.04
C GLU A 147 11.70 0.79 14.14
N PRO A 148 11.76 -0.19 13.22
CA PRO A 148 12.82 -1.17 13.19
C PRO A 148 14.20 -0.52 13.05
N VAL A 149 15.17 -1.02 13.83
CA VAL A 149 16.58 -0.59 13.75
C VAL A 149 17.46 -1.83 13.56
N PRO A 150 18.19 -1.97 12.44
CA PRO A 150 18.21 -1.06 11.28
C PRO A 150 16.89 -1.05 10.51
N ARG A 151 16.70 -0.01 9.70
CA ARG A 151 15.52 0.15 8.85
C ARG A 151 15.38 -1.00 7.87
N LEU A 152 14.15 -1.40 7.58
CA LEU A 152 13.87 -2.48 6.64
C LEU A 152 14.22 -2.06 5.20
N ASP A 153 14.35 -3.04 4.32
CA ASP A 153 14.38 -2.77 2.89
C ASP A 153 13.10 -2.05 2.46
N ALA A 154 13.23 -1.04 1.58
CA ALA A 154 12.11 -0.22 1.14
C ALA A 154 10.99 -1.03 0.48
N GLN A 155 11.30 -2.16 -0.17
CA GLN A 155 10.28 -3.07 -0.71
C GLN A 155 9.46 -3.73 0.41
N VAL A 156 10.10 -4.09 1.52
CA VAL A 156 9.45 -4.71 2.68
C VAL A 156 8.57 -3.71 3.41
N GLU A 157 9.06 -2.48 3.65
CA GLU A 157 8.25 -1.41 4.24
C GLU A 157 7.00 -1.13 3.41
N ASN A 158 7.17 -1.02 2.10
CA ASN A 158 6.06 -0.78 1.20
C ASN A 158 5.06 -1.93 1.17
N ALA A 159 5.53 -3.17 1.14
CA ALA A 159 4.66 -4.35 1.20
C ALA A 159 3.85 -4.39 2.49
N LEU A 160 4.48 -4.13 3.64
CA LEU A 160 3.80 -4.07 4.93
C LEU A 160 2.79 -2.92 4.99
N PHE A 161 3.18 -1.73 4.51
CA PHE A 161 2.27 -0.60 4.45
C PHE A 161 1.03 -0.89 3.60
N ARG A 162 1.20 -1.53 2.42
CA ARG A 162 0.09 -1.97 1.57
C ARG A 162 -0.82 -2.98 2.24
N ILE A 163 -0.24 -3.95 2.96
CA ILE A 163 -1.01 -4.93 3.73
C ILE A 163 -1.85 -4.23 4.79
N ALA A 164 -1.28 -3.27 5.52
CA ALA A 164 -2.01 -2.51 6.53
C ALA A 164 -3.12 -1.64 5.91
N GLN A 165 -2.87 -0.96 4.79
CA GLN A 165 -3.90 -0.20 4.06
C GLN A 165 -5.09 -1.06 3.66
N GLU A 166 -4.83 -2.24 3.09
CA GLU A 166 -5.86 -3.16 2.67
C GLU A 166 -6.61 -3.76 3.87
N ALA A 167 -5.92 -4.07 4.96
CA ALA A 167 -6.54 -4.54 6.20
C ALA A 167 -7.49 -3.48 6.80
N LEU A 168 -7.06 -2.23 6.89
CA LEU A 168 -7.89 -1.10 7.34
C LEU A 168 -9.09 -0.89 6.41
N THR A 169 -8.87 -0.95 5.10
CA THR A 169 -9.96 -0.84 4.10
C THR A 169 -10.99 -1.95 4.27
N ASN A 170 -10.55 -3.18 4.56
CA ASN A 170 -11.44 -4.29 4.84
C ASN A 170 -12.22 -4.10 6.14
N ALA A 171 -11.59 -3.59 7.20
CA ALA A 171 -12.27 -3.26 8.45
C ALA A 171 -13.40 -2.25 8.22
N ALA A 172 -13.13 -1.14 7.53
CA ALA A 172 -14.14 -0.13 7.18
C ALA A 172 -15.30 -0.70 6.35
N LYS A 173 -15.01 -1.59 5.40
CA LYS A 173 -16.04 -2.13 4.51
C LYS A 173 -16.88 -3.25 5.12
N HIS A 174 -16.31 -4.02 6.05
CA HIS A 174 -16.87 -5.33 6.40
C HIS A 174 -16.99 -5.59 7.90
N ALA A 175 -16.15 -4.99 8.74
CA ALA A 175 -16.05 -5.39 10.14
C ALA A 175 -17.10 -4.73 11.05
N LYS A 176 -17.66 -3.57 10.66
CA LYS A 176 -18.42 -2.70 11.58
C LYS A 176 -17.64 -2.41 12.88
N ALA A 177 -16.32 -2.30 12.74
CA ALA A 177 -15.40 -2.00 13.81
C ALA A 177 -15.52 -0.52 14.23
N THR A 178 -15.25 -0.23 15.49
CA THR A 178 -15.05 1.14 16.00
C THR A 178 -13.57 1.45 16.24
N GLN A 179 -12.73 0.42 16.33
CA GLN A 179 -11.29 0.55 16.52
C GLN A 179 -10.50 -0.52 15.76
N VAL A 180 -9.35 -0.13 15.23
CA VAL A 180 -8.33 -1.04 14.69
C VAL A 180 -6.99 -0.76 15.38
N THR A 181 -6.29 -1.80 15.81
CA THR A 181 -4.93 -1.73 16.35
C THR A 181 -3.95 -2.35 15.38
N VAL A 182 -2.88 -1.63 15.07
CA VAL A 182 -1.74 -2.10 14.26
C VAL A 182 -0.52 -2.20 15.17
N THR A 183 -0.09 -3.43 15.45
CA THR A 183 1.07 -3.69 16.31
C THR A 183 2.26 -4.12 15.46
N ILE A 184 3.42 -3.49 15.67
CA ILE A 184 4.70 -3.84 15.03
C ILE A 184 5.68 -4.29 16.10
N GLU A 185 6.15 -5.54 15.96
CA GLU A 185 7.13 -6.16 16.83
C GLU A 185 8.30 -6.71 16.01
N VAL A 186 9.51 -6.58 16.54
CA VAL A 186 10.71 -7.17 15.95
C VAL A 186 11.28 -8.14 16.96
N ASP A 187 11.35 -9.42 16.61
CA ASP A 187 11.94 -10.48 17.43
C ASP A 187 12.87 -11.35 16.58
N ASN A 188 14.09 -11.57 17.06
CA ASN A 188 15.09 -12.44 16.44
C ASN A 188 15.29 -12.21 14.91
N GLY A 189 15.30 -10.95 14.47
CA GLY A 189 15.46 -10.59 13.05
C GLY A 189 14.20 -10.83 12.19
N THR A 190 13.08 -11.21 12.80
CA THR A 190 11.78 -11.33 12.14
C THR A 190 10.90 -10.16 12.58
N LEU A 191 10.30 -9.48 11.62
CA LEU A 191 9.27 -8.48 11.89
C LEU A 191 7.88 -9.11 11.82
N ARG A 192 7.09 -8.88 12.86
CA ARG A 192 5.68 -9.24 12.94
C ARG A 192 4.85 -7.97 12.94
N MET A 193 3.93 -7.88 11.99
CA MET A 193 2.89 -6.86 11.97
C MET A 193 1.54 -7.54 12.18
N VAL A 194 0.78 -7.07 13.17
CA VAL A 194 -0.56 -7.56 13.50
C VAL A 194 -1.53 -6.42 13.26
N VAL A 195 -2.61 -6.68 12.53
CA VAL A 195 -3.74 -5.75 12.37
C VAL A 195 -4.96 -6.43 12.96
N ALA A 196 -5.54 -5.84 14.00
CA ALA A 196 -6.68 -6.39 14.72
C ALA A 196 -7.79 -5.35 14.80
N ASP A 197 -9.01 -5.73 14.41
CA ASP A 197 -10.21 -4.90 14.57
C ASP A 197 -11.13 -5.44 15.67
N ASP A 198 -11.95 -4.58 16.25
CA ASP A 198 -12.96 -4.92 17.27
C ASP A 198 -14.34 -5.29 16.67
N GLY A 199 -14.38 -5.59 15.38
CA GLY A 199 -15.61 -5.82 14.63
C GLY A 199 -16.18 -7.23 14.75
N VAL A 200 -17.14 -7.52 13.87
CA VAL A 200 -17.96 -8.74 13.91
C VAL A 200 -17.25 -10.01 13.41
N GLY A 201 -16.00 -9.87 12.91
CA GLY A 201 -15.25 -10.95 12.30
C GLY A 201 -15.88 -11.50 11.00
N PHE A 202 -15.42 -12.68 10.56
CA PHE A 202 -15.97 -13.36 9.40
C PHE A 202 -16.08 -14.87 9.63
N ASP A 203 -17.03 -15.53 8.95
CA ASP A 203 -17.16 -16.98 8.95
C ASP A 203 -16.15 -17.61 7.96
N PRO A 204 -15.14 -18.36 8.42
CA PRO A 204 -14.15 -18.98 7.56
C PRO A 204 -14.73 -20.10 6.67
N ALA A 205 -15.86 -20.72 7.06
CA ALA A 205 -16.46 -21.82 6.30
C ALA A 205 -17.17 -21.33 5.03
N ARG A 206 -17.69 -20.10 5.02
CA ARG A 206 -18.40 -19.52 3.87
C ARG A 206 -17.49 -19.12 2.69
N ARG A 207 -16.18 -18.95 2.89
CA ARG A 207 -15.24 -18.50 1.84
C ARG A 207 -14.64 -19.62 0.98
N ARG A 208 -14.78 -20.90 1.33
CA ARG A 208 -14.21 -22.03 0.56
C ARG A 208 -14.93 -22.39 -0.75
N ASN A 209 -16.11 -21.81 -1.01
CA ASN A 209 -16.94 -22.16 -2.17
C ASN A 209 -16.84 -21.18 -3.36
N ARG A 210 -15.75 -20.43 -3.46
CA ARG A 210 -15.42 -19.63 -4.65
C ARG A 210 -13.99 -19.96 -5.13
N CYS A 211 -13.84 -21.17 -5.67
CA CYS A 211 -12.79 -21.51 -6.62
C CYS A 211 -13.47 -22.12 -7.85
#